data_AF-A0A264W943-F1
#
_entry.id   AF-A0A264W943-F1
#
_cell.length_a   1.000
_cell.length_b   1.000
_cell.length_c   1.000
_cell.angle_alpha   90.00
_cell.angle_beta   90.00
_cell.angle_gamma   90.00
#
_symmetry.space_group_name_H-M   'P 1'
#
loop_
_entity.id
_entity.type
_entity.pdbx_description
1 polymer ?
#
loop_
_entity_poly.entity_id
_entity_poly.type
_entity_poly.pdbx_seq_one_letter_code
_entity_poly.pdbx_strand_id
1 'polypeptide(L)'
;KEKKEYYNIVEDVERYRMFVGEIGVQGEGIKVTLKDASYIPEGENVNNYIVHESHIFRLLNELWISGAAAVSINGQRVTHHSYISCNGPVIT
;
A
#
# COMPACT_ATOMS: atom_id res chain seq x y z
N LYS A 1 18.65 -20.54 -31.18
CA LYS A 1 17.42 -19.73 -31.28
C LYS A 1 16.50 -20.03 -30.10
N GLU A 2 16.08 -21.29 -29.89
CA GLU A 2 15.25 -21.73 -28.76
C GLU A 2 15.75 -21.29 -27.38
N LYS A 3 17.04 -21.46 -27.05
CA LYS A 3 17.59 -21.07 -25.74
C LYS A 3 17.41 -19.57 -25.41
N LYS A 4 17.38 -18.71 -26.42
CA LYS A 4 17.15 -17.26 -26.28
C LYS A 4 15.66 -16.96 -26.07
N GLU A 5 14.79 -17.73 -26.70
CA GLU A 5 13.34 -17.62 -26.57
C GLU A 5 12.86 -18.05 -25.18
N TYR A 6 13.35 -19.19 -24.67
CA TYR A 6 13.07 -19.62 -23.28
C TYR A 6 13.54 -18.61 -22.24
N TYR A 7 14.70 -17.99 -22.46
CA TYR A 7 15.22 -16.95 -21.56
C TYR A 7 14.29 -15.73 -21.49
N ASN A 8 13.81 -15.26 -22.64
CA ASN A 8 12.88 -14.13 -22.71
C ASN A 8 11.57 -14.41 -21.97
N ILE A 9 11.03 -15.64 -22.10
CA ILE A 9 9.79 -16.04 -21.42
C ILE A 9 9.97 -15.99 -19.90
N VAL A 10 11.10 -16.47 -19.37
CA VAL A 10 11.38 -16.42 -17.93
C VAL A 10 11.47 -14.97 -17.45
N GLU A 11 12.12 -14.09 -18.21
CA GLU A 11 12.23 -12.67 -17.89
C GLU A 11 10.87 -11.96 -17.89
N ASP A 12 10.02 -12.27 -18.87
CA ASP A 12 8.65 -11.75 -18.93
C ASP A 12 7.79 -12.25 -17.77
N VAL A 13 7.92 -13.53 -17.39
CA VAL A 13 7.24 -14.08 -16.20
C VAL A 13 7.63 -13.32 -14.95
N GLU A 14 8.92 -13.14 -14.68
CA GLU A 14 9.37 -12.38 -13.50
C GLU A 14 8.90 -10.93 -13.53
N ARG A 15 8.94 -10.29 -14.70
CA ARG A 15 8.42 -8.93 -14.87
C ARG A 15 6.93 -8.85 -14.55
N TYR A 16 6.11 -9.79 -15.05
CA TYR A 16 4.68 -9.79 -14.75
C TYR A 16 4.39 -10.05 -13.27
N ARG A 17 5.14 -10.96 -12.63
CA ARG A 17 5.04 -11.21 -11.19
C ARG A 17 5.33 -9.96 -10.35
N MET A 18 6.26 -9.12 -10.77
CA MET A 18 6.49 -7.81 -10.14
C MET A 18 5.27 -6.88 -10.27
N PHE A 19 4.69 -6.80 -11.46
CA PHE A 19 3.54 -5.93 -11.76
C PHE A 19 2.28 -6.33 -11.00
N VAL A 20 1.97 -7.63 -10.92
CA VAL A 20 0.82 -8.12 -10.14
C VAL A 20 1.09 -8.13 -8.63
N GLY A 21 2.35 -7.91 -8.23
CA GLY A 21 2.76 -7.81 -6.83
C GLY A 21 2.96 -9.13 -6.11
N GLU A 22 3.23 -10.21 -6.85
CA GLU A 22 3.57 -11.52 -6.28
C GLU A 22 4.97 -11.57 -5.66
N ILE A 23 5.87 -10.70 -6.11
CA ILE A 23 7.24 -10.62 -5.60
C ILE A 23 7.55 -9.23 -5.05
N GLY A 24 8.49 -9.20 -4.10
CA GLY A 24 9.01 -7.97 -3.52
C GLY A 24 9.79 -7.14 -4.55
N VAL A 25 9.74 -5.82 -4.39
CA VAL A 25 10.48 -4.87 -5.23
C VAL A 25 11.24 -3.89 -4.35
N GLN A 26 12.31 -3.33 -4.88
CA GLN A 26 13.13 -2.33 -4.19
C GLN A 26 13.39 -1.15 -5.14
N GLY A 27 13.38 0.05 -4.58
CA GLY A 27 13.65 1.29 -5.29
C GLY A 27 13.62 2.47 -4.33
N GLU A 28 13.81 3.67 -4.88
CA GLU A 28 13.59 4.90 -4.14
C GLU A 28 12.11 5.02 -3.72
N GLY A 29 11.86 5.59 -2.54
CA GLY A 29 10.52 5.76 -2.04
C GLY A 29 10.50 6.53 -0.73
N ILE A 30 9.31 6.59 -0.14
CA ILE A 30 9.06 7.29 1.12
C ILE A 30 8.42 6.35 2.14
N LYS A 31 8.60 6.65 3.42
CA LYS A 31 7.89 6.01 4.52
C LYS A 31 6.97 7.04 5.17
N VAL A 32 5.67 6.78 5.12
CA VAL A 32 4.66 7.58 5.81
C VAL A 32 4.22 6.87 7.08
N THR A 33 4.02 7.61 8.16
CA THR A 33 3.49 7.09 9.42
C THR A 33 2.27 7.91 9.81
N LEU A 34 1.13 7.25 9.99
CA LEU A 34 -0.08 7.83 10.56
C LEU A 34 -0.15 7.47 12.04
N LYS A 35 -0.54 8.42 12.89
CA LYS A 35 -0.70 8.22 14.33
C LYS A 35 -1.92 8.97 14.81
N ASP A 36 -2.61 8.35 15.76
CA ASP A 36 -3.65 9.03 16.54
C ASP A 36 -3.06 10.20 17.31
N ALA A 37 -3.92 11.15 17.67
CA ALA A 37 -3.52 12.22 18.55
C ALA A 37 -3.17 11.68 19.94
N SER A 38 -2.16 12.28 20.58
CA SER A 38 -1.78 11.93 21.96
C SER A 38 -2.73 12.47 23.03
N TYR A 39 -3.65 13.36 22.65
CA TYR A 39 -4.62 14.01 23.52
C TYR A 39 -5.88 14.39 22.74
N ILE A 40 -7.04 14.26 23.38
CA ILE A 40 -8.34 14.66 22.85
C ILE A 40 -8.93 15.70 23.82
N PRO A 41 -9.22 16.92 23.37
CA PRO A 41 -9.83 17.93 24.22
C PRO A 41 -11.20 17.50 24.75
N GLU A 42 -11.51 17.90 25.98
CA GLU A 42 -12.79 17.59 26.60
C GLU A 42 -13.95 18.25 25.83
N GLY A 43 -15.00 17.47 25.53
CA GLY A 43 -16.15 17.93 24.75
C GLY A 43 -15.99 17.84 23.22
N GLU A 44 -14.81 17.48 22.71
CA GLU A 44 -14.57 17.28 21.27
C GLU A 44 -14.99 15.89 20.78
N ASN A 45 -15.23 15.77 19.47
CA ASN A 45 -15.52 14.49 18.84
C ASN A 45 -14.23 13.68 18.66
N VAL A 46 -14.09 12.59 19.42
CA VAL A 46 -12.98 11.63 19.38
C VAL A 46 -12.63 11.16 17.97
N ASN A 47 -13.63 11.01 17.08
CA ASN A 47 -13.40 10.53 15.71
C ASN A 47 -12.46 11.46 14.91
N ASN A 48 -12.35 12.73 15.26
CA ASN A 48 -11.46 13.67 14.57
C ASN A 48 -9.98 13.51 14.96
N TYR A 49 -9.70 12.69 15.99
CA TYR A 49 -8.38 12.54 16.59
C TYR A 49 -7.79 11.13 16.41
N ILE A 50 -8.55 10.24 15.76
CA ILE A 50 -8.16 8.86 15.48
C ILE A 50 -7.94 8.69 13.98
N VAL A 51 -6.97 7.85 13.61
CA VAL A 51 -6.74 7.45 12.23
C VAL A 51 -7.82 6.46 11.80
N HIS A 52 -8.55 6.82 10.75
CA HIS A 52 -9.58 5.98 10.14
C HIS A 52 -9.11 5.34 8.82
N GLU A 53 -9.83 4.34 8.35
CA GLU A 53 -9.64 3.69 7.06
C GLU A 53 -9.70 4.69 5.90
N SER A 54 -10.55 5.71 6.01
CA SER A 54 -10.69 6.77 5.00
C SER A 54 -9.40 7.59 4.84
N HIS A 55 -8.63 7.78 5.92
CA HIS A 55 -7.34 8.46 5.86
C HIS A 55 -6.30 7.63 5.07
N ILE A 56 -6.29 6.32 5.30
CA ILE A 56 -5.40 5.40 4.56
C ILE A 56 -5.83 5.33 3.10
N PHE A 57 -7.13 5.22 2.83
CA PHE A 57 -7.67 5.20 1.46
C PHE A 57 -7.28 6.45 0.68
N ARG A 58 -7.40 7.64 1.30
CA ARG A 58 -6.95 8.89 0.69
C ARG A 58 -5.45 8.89 0.45
N LEU A 59 -4.65 8.49 1.43
CA LEU A 59 -3.19 8.41 1.29
C LEU A 59 -2.79 7.51 0.12
N LEU A 60 -3.40 6.34 -0.01
CA LEU A 60 -3.14 5.42 -1.11
C LEU A 60 -3.41 6.06 -2.48
N ASN A 61 -4.56 6.74 -2.62
CA ASN A 61 -4.90 7.45 -3.85
C ASN A 61 -3.86 8.52 -4.22
N GLU A 62 -3.43 9.31 -3.24
CA GLU A 62 -2.40 10.33 -3.47
C GLU A 62 -1.06 9.71 -3.89
N LEU A 63 -0.66 8.58 -3.28
CA LEU A 63 0.55 7.86 -3.68
C LEU A 63 0.46 7.36 -5.12
N TRP A 64 -0.65 6.74 -5.51
CA TRP A 64 -0.84 6.25 -6.87
C TRP A 64 -0.88 7.36 -7.91
N ILE A 65 -1.60 8.45 -7.63
CA ILE A 65 -1.66 9.62 -8.52
C ILE A 65 -0.27 10.28 -8.65
N SER A 66 0.54 10.22 -7.59
CA SER A 66 1.92 10.70 -7.59
C SER A 66 2.91 9.74 -8.28
N GLY A 67 2.46 8.59 -8.78
CA GLY A 67 3.29 7.64 -9.54
C GLY A 67 4.01 6.58 -8.70
N ALA A 68 3.54 6.30 -7.47
CA ALA A 68 4.10 5.21 -6.67
C ALA A 68 3.95 3.86 -7.40
N ALA A 69 5.07 3.21 -7.73
CA ALA A 69 5.09 1.95 -8.47
C ALA A 69 4.68 0.73 -7.62
N ALA A 70 4.89 0.80 -6.30
CA ALA A 70 4.45 -0.20 -5.34
C ALA A 70 4.17 0.46 -4.00
N VAL A 71 3.16 -0.04 -3.28
CA VAL A 71 2.81 0.43 -1.95
C VAL A 71 2.65 -0.76 -1.02
N SER A 72 3.14 -0.62 0.21
CA SER A 72 2.92 -1.58 1.29
C SER A 72 2.45 -0.87 2.55
N ILE A 73 1.49 -1.45 3.25
CA ILE A 73 1.01 -0.97 4.55
C ILE A 73 1.47 -1.98 5.60
N ASN A 74 2.32 -1.57 6.53
CA ASN A 74 2.85 -2.43 7.60
C ASN A 74 3.38 -3.79 7.11
N GLY A 75 4.05 -3.80 5.95
CA GLY A 75 4.61 -5.02 5.34
C GLY A 75 3.65 -5.80 4.43
N GLN A 76 2.37 -5.42 4.35
CA GLN A 76 1.40 -6.03 3.44
C GLN A 76 1.39 -5.29 2.10
N ARG A 77 1.65 -6.01 1.00
CA ARG A 77 1.60 -5.46 -0.36
C ARG A 77 0.16 -5.09 -0.72
N VAL A 78 -0.05 -3.84 -1.14
CA VAL A 78 -1.33 -3.42 -1.69
C VAL A 78 -1.38 -3.78 -3.18
N THR A 79 -2.42 -4.49 -3.58
CA THR A 79 -2.72 -4.87 -4.96
C THR A 79 -4.11 -4.40 -5.35
N HIS A 80 -4.52 -4.63 -6.61
CA HIS A 80 -5.86 -4.27 -7.07
C HIS A 80 -7.00 -5.05 -6.39
N HIS A 81 -6.67 -6.14 -5.69
CA HIS A 81 -7.64 -6.95 -4.95
C HIS A 81 -7.65 -6.63 -3.45
N SER A 82 -6.80 -5.71 -3.00
CA SER A 82 -6.79 -5.23 -1.63
C SER A 82 -7.99 -4.34 -1.36
N TYR A 83 -8.54 -4.44 -0.16
CA TYR A 83 -9.53 -3.51 0.39
C TYR A 83 -9.09 -3.12 1.79
N ILE A 84 -9.68 -2.05 2.32
CA ILE A 84 -9.43 -1.57 3.67
C ILE A 84 -10.77 -1.50 4.37
N SER A 85 -10.83 -1.97 5.61
CA SER A 85 -12.03 -1.98 6.45
C SER A 85 -11.72 -1.54 7.87
N CYS A 86 -12.64 -0.80 8.47
CA CYS A 86 -12.53 -0.36 9.86
C CYS A 86 -13.38 -1.27 10.75
N ASN A 87 -12.73 -1.95 11.68
CA ASN A 87 -13.30 -2.90 12.64
C ASN A 87 -13.14 -2.36 14.06
N GLY A 88 -13.74 -1.21 14.36
CA GLY A 88 -13.59 -0.53 15.65
C GLY A 88 -12.19 0.07 15.79
N PRO A 89 -11.37 -0.34 16.79
CA PRO A 89 -10.03 0.21 16.98
C PRO A 89 -8.98 -0.39 16.01
N VAL A 90 -9.37 -1.32 15.14
CA VAL A 90 -8.47 -2.03 14.23
C VAL A 90 -8.86 -1.75 12.79
N ILE A 91 -7.88 -1.45 11.95
CA ILE A 91 -8.05 -1.38 10.49
C ILE A 91 -7.48 -2.66 9.88
N THR A 92 -8.24 -3.30 8.99
CA THR A 92 -7.87 -4.54 8.28
C THR A 92 -7.80 -4.29 6.78
#